data_AF-A0A1S6FI33-F1
#
_entry.id   AF-A0A1S6FI33-F1
#
_cell.length_a   1.000
_cell.length_b   1.000
_cell.length_c   1.000
_cell.angle_alpha   90.00
_cell.angle_beta   90.00
_cell.angle_gamma   90.00
#
_symmetry.space_group_name_H-M   'P 1'
#
loop_
_entity.id
_entity.type
_entity.pdbx_description
1 polymer ?
#
loop_
_entity_poly.entity_id
_entity_poly.type
_entity_poly.pdbx_seq_one_letter_code
_entity_poly.pdbx_strand_id
1 'polypeptide(L)'
;MIEGLFLMLASVAPQTPADPLAAAKAGKIQCTNPNVEKKTCVSLTRYKVKRDGSFESTGTVLISPQPVTTMEIRSAGTVKDGALCSPIRTADFETATYRTDGKPVDAATAAAIRPQIVGTIAPMANKTGCMREVRDGALLRMEVSIDGVARPEMTQKALWVKPEDGYTVAP
;
A
#
# COMPACT_ATOMS: atom_id res chain seq x y z
N MET A 1 -2.50 -25.60 -58.06
CA MET A 1 -1.87 -24.48 -57.32
C MET A 1 -2.97 -23.54 -56.88
N ILE A 2 -3.09 -23.34 -55.56
CA ILE A 2 -3.52 -22.16 -54.79
C ILE A 2 -3.96 -22.72 -53.43
N GLU A 3 -3.01 -22.70 -52.50
CA GLU A 3 -3.23 -22.94 -51.09
C GLU A 3 -4.00 -21.75 -50.50
N GLY A 4 -5.17 -22.03 -49.90
CA GLY A 4 -5.95 -21.02 -49.19
C GLY A 4 -5.54 -20.97 -47.73
N LEU A 5 -4.65 -20.04 -47.38
CA LEU A 5 -4.26 -19.74 -46.00
C LEU A 5 -5.38 -18.94 -45.32
N PHE A 6 -6.17 -19.61 -44.48
CA PHE A 6 -7.17 -18.98 -43.61
C PHE A 6 -6.47 -18.38 -42.38
N LEU A 7 -6.31 -17.05 -42.35
CA LEU A 7 -5.83 -16.30 -41.18
C LEU A 7 -6.93 -16.26 -40.12
N MET A 8 -6.78 -17.01 -39.03
CA MET A 8 -7.61 -16.86 -37.84
C MET A 8 -7.23 -15.56 -37.11
N LEU A 9 -8.12 -14.57 -37.15
CA LEU A 9 -8.07 -13.39 -36.29
C LEU A 9 -8.39 -13.81 -34.85
N ALA A 10 -7.36 -14.06 -34.05
CA ALA A 10 -7.53 -14.25 -32.61
C ALA A 10 -7.99 -12.92 -31.98
N SER A 11 -9.26 -12.85 -31.60
CA SER A 11 -9.80 -11.75 -30.81
C SER A 11 -9.10 -11.75 -29.45
N VAL A 12 -8.19 -10.81 -29.22
CA VAL A 12 -7.65 -10.55 -27.88
C VAL A 12 -8.78 -9.93 -27.08
N ALA A 13 -9.51 -10.76 -26.31
CA ALA A 13 -10.52 -10.27 -25.39
C ALA A 13 -9.83 -9.29 -24.42
N PRO A 14 -10.40 -8.08 -24.20
CA PRO A 14 -9.84 -7.16 -23.22
C PRO A 14 -9.87 -7.86 -21.87
N GLN A 15 -8.68 -8.19 -21.36
CA GLN A 15 -8.55 -8.75 -20.02
C GLN A 15 -9.04 -7.67 -19.06
N THR A 16 -10.15 -7.93 -18.37
CA THR A 16 -10.56 -7.09 -17.25
C THR A 16 -9.35 -6.93 -16.33
N PRO A 17 -8.94 -5.70 -15.98
CA PRO A 17 -7.85 -5.50 -15.04
C PRO A 17 -8.15 -6.34 -13.80
N ALA A 18 -7.20 -7.20 -13.42
CA ALA A 18 -7.36 -8.03 -12.23
C ALA A 18 -7.73 -7.12 -11.05
N ASP A 19 -8.75 -7.50 -10.29
CA ASP A 19 -9.20 -6.75 -9.12
C ASP A 19 -8.02 -6.53 -8.16
N PRO A 20 -7.52 -5.29 -8.00
CA PRO A 20 -6.30 -5.03 -7.24
C PRO A 20 -6.51 -5.22 -5.73
N LEU A 21 -7.76 -5.43 -5.28
CA LEU A 21 -8.11 -5.73 -3.89
C LEU A 21 -8.57 -7.19 -3.69
N ALA A 22 -8.39 -8.07 -4.68
CA ALA A 22 -8.79 -9.48 -4.56
C ALA A 22 -8.15 -10.17 -3.34
N ALA A 23 -6.87 -9.91 -3.08
CA ALA A 23 -6.16 -10.46 -1.93
C ALA A 23 -6.71 -9.95 -0.59
N ALA A 24 -7.03 -8.66 -0.50
CA ALA A 24 -7.68 -8.08 0.68
C ALA A 24 -9.06 -8.69 0.93
N LYS A 25 -9.87 -8.88 -0.13
CA LYS A 25 -11.17 -9.57 -0.04
C LYS A 25 -11.03 -11.02 0.43
N ALA A 26 -9.91 -11.66 0.14
CA ALA A 26 -9.54 -12.98 0.65
C ALA A 26 -8.92 -12.95 2.07
N GLY A 27 -8.99 -11.82 2.77
CA GLY A 27 -8.53 -11.67 4.16
C GLY A 27 -7.02 -11.48 4.32
N LYS A 28 -6.28 -11.24 3.24
CA LYS A 28 -4.83 -11.00 3.30
C LYS A 28 -4.49 -9.58 3.69
N ILE A 29 -3.28 -9.41 4.19
CA ILE A 29 -2.66 -8.14 4.59
C ILE A 29 -1.53 -7.84 3.62
N GLN A 30 -1.40 -6.59 3.20
CA GLN A 30 -0.26 -6.18 2.37
C GLN A 30 0.95 -5.93 3.26
N CYS A 31 2.03 -6.66 3.03
CA CYS A 31 3.34 -6.48 3.63
C CYS A 31 4.24 -5.74 2.64
N THR A 32 4.62 -4.52 2.98
CA THR A 32 5.45 -3.66 2.13
C THR A 32 6.91 -3.74 2.53
N ASN A 33 7.78 -3.82 1.52
CA ASN A 33 9.20 -4.12 1.62
C ASN A 33 9.48 -5.30 2.57
N PRO A 34 8.97 -6.50 2.23
CA PRO A 34 9.10 -7.68 3.09
C PRO A 34 10.55 -8.13 3.25
N ASN A 35 10.94 -8.47 4.48
CA ASN A 35 11.99 -9.42 4.76
C ASN A 35 11.35 -10.79 5.01
N VAL A 36 11.37 -11.66 4.01
CA VAL A 36 10.69 -12.97 4.05
C VAL A 36 11.34 -13.91 5.08
N GLU A 37 12.66 -13.84 5.26
CA GLU A 37 13.39 -14.68 6.20
C GLU A 37 13.05 -14.34 7.65
N LYS A 38 13.03 -13.04 7.97
CA LYS A 38 12.71 -12.55 9.31
C LYS A 38 11.22 -12.39 9.58
N LYS A 39 10.39 -12.50 8.54
CA LYS A 39 8.95 -12.18 8.58
C LYS A 39 8.70 -10.77 9.11
N THR A 40 9.43 -9.80 8.59
CA THR A 40 9.23 -8.38 8.91
C THR A 40 8.82 -7.60 7.68
N CYS A 41 8.13 -6.48 7.90
CA CYS A 41 7.71 -5.54 6.87
C CYS A 41 8.03 -4.12 7.33
N VAL A 42 8.33 -3.22 6.39
CA VAL A 42 8.38 -1.78 6.68
C VAL A 42 6.97 -1.26 6.98
N SER A 43 5.94 -1.83 6.37
CA SER A 43 4.56 -1.60 6.78
C SER A 43 3.66 -2.81 6.55
N LEU A 44 2.60 -2.88 7.36
CA LEU A 44 1.50 -3.82 7.20
C LEU A 44 0.21 -3.04 7.01
N THR A 45 -0.48 -3.25 5.88
CA THR A 45 -1.72 -2.55 5.55
C THR A 45 -2.88 -3.52 5.41
N ARG A 46 -3.93 -3.26 6.20
CA ARG A 46 -5.23 -3.95 6.08
C ARG A 46 -6.19 -3.07 5.31
N TYR A 47 -7.03 -3.71 4.50
CA TYR A 47 -8.05 -3.03 3.71
C TYR A 47 -9.44 -3.55 4.06
N LYS A 48 -10.37 -2.62 4.17
CA LYS A 48 -11.81 -2.91 4.24
C LYS A 48 -12.44 -2.37 2.96
N VAL A 49 -12.81 -3.27 2.06
CA VAL A 49 -13.44 -2.91 0.78
C VAL A 49 -14.94 -2.69 0.98
N LYS A 50 -15.44 -1.54 0.54
CA LYS A 50 -16.86 -1.17 0.61
C LYS A 50 -17.60 -1.67 -0.64
N ARG A 51 -18.93 -1.69 -0.58
CA ARG A 51 -19.79 -2.19 -1.68
C ARG A 51 -19.69 -1.34 -2.96
N ASP A 52 -19.40 -0.05 -2.81
CA ASP A 52 -19.24 0.91 -3.92
C ASP A 52 -17.85 0.85 -4.59
N GLY A 53 -16.98 -0.08 -4.17
CA GLY A 53 -15.62 -0.23 -4.69
C GLY A 53 -14.60 0.72 -4.07
N SER A 54 -15.01 1.62 -3.16
CA SER A 54 -14.09 2.36 -2.30
C SER A 54 -13.52 1.45 -1.21
N PHE A 55 -12.46 1.91 -0.54
CA PHE A 55 -11.84 1.17 0.55
C PHE A 55 -11.44 2.09 1.69
N GLU A 56 -11.39 1.53 2.89
CA GLU A 56 -10.64 2.06 4.03
C GLU A 56 -9.37 1.24 4.20
N SER A 57 -8.26 1.89 4.50
CA SER A 57 -7.00 1.23 4.86
C SER A 57 -6.58 1.60 6.27
N THR A 58 -6.04 0.63 6.99
CA THR A 58 -5.31 0.84 8.25
C THR A 58 -3.91 0.29 8.07
N GLY A 59 -2.93 1.19 8.04
CA GLY A 59 -1.52 0.88 7.88
C GLY A 59 -0.77 1.06 9.19
N THR A 60 0.02 0.05 9.57
CA THR A 60 1.06 0.21 10.59
C THR A 60 2.39 0.37 9.87
N VAL A 61 3.08 1.49 10.07
CA VAL A 61 4.29 1.87 9.34
C VAL A 61 5.46 2.02 10.33
N LEU A 62 6.62 1.48 9.98
CA LEU A 62 7.87 1.68 10.72
C LEU A 62 8.33 3.13 10.54
N ILE A 63 8.48 3.87 11.64
CA ILE A 63 8.99 5.26 11.62
C ILE A 63 10.40 5.39 12.21
N SER A 64 10.78 4.52 13.14
CA SER A 64 12.16 4.41 13.63
C SER A 64 12.51 2.95 13.89
N PRO A 65 13.69 2.47 13.47
CA PRO A 65 14.11 1.08 13.68
C PRO A 65 14.63 0.82 15.11
N GLN A 66 15.08 1.85 15.84
CA GLN A 66 15.63 1.70 17.20
C GLN A 66 15.43 2.97 18.05
N PRO A 67 14.70 2.90 19.18
CA PRO A 67 13.75 1.82 19.51
C PRO A 67 12.68 1.68 18.41
N VAL A 68 12.05 0.51 18.29
CA VAL A 68 11.10 0.27 17.20
C VAL A 68 9.88 1.15 17.43
N THR A 69 9.78 2.22 16.65
CA THR A 69 8.64 3.13 16.68
C THR A 69 7.80 2.94 15.44
N THR A 70 6.49 2.75 15.63
CA THR A 70 5.53 2.57 14.55
C THR A 70 4.44 3.62 14.62
N MET A 71 3.87 3.93 13.46
CA MET A 71 2.71 4.81 13.30
C MET A 71 1.55 3.98 12.73
N GLU A 72 0.39 4.03 13.38
CA GLU A 72 -0.87 3.56 12.78
C GLU A 72 -1.59 4.76 12.15
N ILE A 73 -1.86 4.66 10.85
CA ILE A 73 -2.58 5.64 10.06
C ILE A 73 -3.79 5.00 9.39
N ARG A 74 -4.89 5.76 9.31
CA ARG A 74 -6.11 5.36 8.60
C ARG A 74 -6.34 6.32 7.45
N SER A 75 -6.70 5.76 6.31
CA SER A 75 -7.00 6.51 5.11
C SER A 75 -8.13 5.84 4.35
N ALA A 76 -8.69 6.55 3.36
CA ALA A 76 -9.76 6.04 2.51
C ALA A 76 -9.52 6.45 1.06
N GLY A 77 -9.79 5.53 0.16
CA GLY A 77 -9.50 5.67 -1.26
C GLY A 77 -10.48 4.91 -2.15
N THR A 78 -10.18 4.89 -3.44
CA THR A 78 -10.94 4.22 -4.49
C THR A 78 -10.00 3.50 -5.45
N VAL A 79 -10.52 2.54 -6.20
CA VAL A 79 -9.77 1.93 -7.29
C VAL A 79 -9.99 2.77 -8.56
N LYS A 80 -8.91 3.20 -9.20
CA LYS A 80 -8.94 3.90 -10.49
C LYS A 80 -7.92 3.25 -11.44
N ASP A 81 -8.39 2.81 -12.60
CA ASP A 81 -7.56 2.17 -13.64
C ASP A 81 -6.69 1.00 -13.12
N GLY A 82 -7.21 0.23 -12.16
CA GLY A 82 -6.49 -0.87 -11.51
C GLY A 82 -5.45 -0.45 -10.47
N ALA A 83 -5.38 0.83 -10.09
CA ALA A 83 -4.55 1.34 -9.01
C ALA A 83 -5.41 1.71 -7.79
N LEU A 84 -4.87 1.52 -6.59
CA LEU A 84 -5.46 1.99 -5.34
C LEU A 84 -5.07 3.47 -5.18
N CYS A 85 -6.05 4.36 -5.24
CA CYS A 85 -5.84 5.80 -5.19
C CYS A 85 -6.49 6.40 -3.93
N SER A 86 -5.71 7.16 -3.17
CA SER A 86 -6.18 7.90 -1.99
C SER A 86 -5.62 9.32 -2.03
N PRO A 87 -6.42 10.35 -1.67
CA PRO A 87 -5.83 11.65 -1.37
C PRO A 87 -4.92 11.54 -0.14
N ILE A 88 -3.83 12.29 -0.16
CA ILE A 88 -2.87 12.40 0.93
C ILE A 88 -3.34 13.56 1.80
N ARG A 89 -4.16 13.24 2.81
CA ARG A 89 -4.73 14.22 3.73
C ARG A 89 -3.82 14.40 4.92
N THR A 90 -3.42 15.64 5.21
CA THR A 90 -2.66 15.95 6.44
C THR A 90 -3.41 15.47 7.70
N ALA A 91 -4.74 15.58 7.71
CA ALA A 91 -5.59 15.11 8.80
C ALA A 91 -5.42 13.62 9.17
N ASP A 92 -5.11 12.76 8.19
CA ASP A 92 -4.88 11.33 8.42
C ASP A 92 -3.61 11.12 9.27
N PHE A 93 -2.59 11.96 9.07
CA PHE A 93 -1.34 11.95 9.84
C PHE A 93 -1.47 12.72 11.16
N GLU A 94 -2.31 13.76 11.22
CA GLU A 94 -2.58 14.52 12.45
C GLU A 94 -3.35 13.71 13.49
N THR A 95 -4.11 12.71 13.04
CA THR A 95 -4.87 11.80 13.93
C THR A 95 -4.20 10.44 14.11
N ALA A 96 -3.04 10.22 13.48
CA ALA A 96 -2.27 9.00 13.62
C ALA A 96 -1.85 8.74 15.07
N THR A 97 -1.77 7.47 15.43
CA THR A 97 -1.31 6.99 16.74
C THR A 97 0.06 6.36 16.62
N TYR A 98 0.83 6.38 17.70
CA TYR A 98 2.22 5.91 17.70
C TYR A 98 2.45 4.90 18.81
N ARG A 99 3.34 3.95 18.53
CA ARG A 99 3.83 2.97 19.51
C ARG A 99 5.34 2.87 19.47
N THR A 100 5.98 2.74 20.62
CA THR A 100 7.41 2.42 20.75
C THR A 100 7.57 1.09 21.49
N ASP A 101 8.33 0.16 20.90
CA ASP A 101 8.50 -1.21 21.38
C ASP A 101 7.17 -1.89 21.73
N GLY A 102 6.19 -1.66 20.85
CA GLY A 102 4.86 -2.21 20.98
C GLY A 102 4.01 -1.59 22.09
N LYS A 103 4.40 -0.47 22.72
CA LYS A 103 3.59 0.26 23.72
C LYS A 103 3.12 1.62 23.18
N PRO A 104 1.89 2.07 23.45
CA PRO A 104 1.47 3.43 23.09
C PRO A 104 2.44 4.47 23.66
N VAL A 105 2.81 5.46 22.86
CA VAL A 105 3.57 6.62 23.37
C VAL A 105 2.62 7.56 24.13
N ASP A 106 3.16 8.35 25.05
CA ASP A 106 2.39 9.39 25.72
C ASP A 106 2.05 10.57 24.78
N ALA A 107 1.13 11.43 25.23
CA ALA A 107 0.66 12.56 24.44
C ALA A 107 1.77 13.57 24.09
N ALA A 108 2.74 13.79 24.99
CA ALA A 108 3.83 14.73 24.75
C ALA A 108 4.78 14.22 23.66
N THR A 109 5.10 12.93 23.70
CA THR A 109 5.92 12.25 22.69
C THR A 109 5.20 12.22 21.34
N ALA A 110 3.90 11.89 21.33
CA ALA A 110 3.10 11.96 20.10
C ALA A 110 3.07 13.37 19.50
N ALA A 111 2.95 14.41 20.34
CA ALA A 111 2.98 15.81 19.91
C ALA A 111 4.35 16.24 19.36
N ALA A 112 5.44 15.64 19.82
CA ALA A 112 6.78 15.89 19.29
C ALA A 112 7.04 15.18 17.94
N ILE A 113 6.53 13.96 17.76
CA ILE A 113 6.70 13.18 16.53
C ILE A 113 5.86 13.76 15.38
N ARG A 114 4.61 14.15 15.67
CA ARG A 114 3.61 14.50 14.65
C ARG A 114 4.06 15.60 13.67
N PRO A 115 4.66 16.73 14.10
CA PRO A 115 5.13 17.76 13.17
C PRO A 115 6.20 17.25 12.19
N GLN A 116 7.05 16.31 12.62
CA GLN A 116 8.09 15.74 11.75
C GLN A 116 7.48 14.88 10.64
N ILE A 117 6.49 14.05 11.01
CA ILE A 117 5.73 13.25 10.04
C ILE A 117 4.95 14.15 9.08
N VAL A 118 4.21 15.13 9.61
CA VAL A 118 3.47 16.11 8.79
C VAL A 118 4.39 16.87 7.85
N GLY A 119 5.56 17.31 8.33
CA GLY A 119 6.58 17.96 7.50
C GLY A 119 7.11 17.07 6.38
N THR A 120 7.27 15.77 6.64
CA THR A 120 7.72 14.79 5.63
C THR A 120 6.70 14.63 4.50
N ILE A 121 5.41 14.63 4.81
CA ILE A 121 4.35 14.46 3.80
C ILE A 121 3.89 15.77 3.17
N ALA A 122 4.29 16.93 3.72
CA ALA A 122 3.85 18.24 3.26
C ALA A 122 4.01 18.48 1.75
N PRO A 123 5.11 18.07 1.08
CA PRO A 123 5.24 18.21 -0.38
C PRO A 123 4.19 17.46 -1.21
N MET A 124 3.52 16.49 -0.59
CA MET A 124 2.50 15.63 -1.20
C MET A 124 1.10 15.90 -0.66
N ALA A 125 0.94 16.82 0.30
CA ALA A 125 -0.34 17.11 0.92
C ALA A 125 -1.37 17.58 -0.12
N ASN A 126 -2.61 17.12 0.03
CA ASN A 126 -3.75 17.36 -0.85
C ASN A 126 -3.61 16.80 -2.28
N LYS A 127 -2.51 16.11 -2.58
CA LYS A 127 -2.34 15.37 -3.84
C LYS A 127 -3.00 13.99 -3.75
N THR A 128 -3.27 13.38 -4.89
CA THR A 128 -3.74 11.99 -4.94
C THR A 128 -2.55 11.05 -5.16
N GLY A 129 -2.27 10.20 -4.18
CA GLY A 129 -1.34 9.09 -4.31
C GLY A 129 -2.06 7.88 -4.88
N CYS A 130 -1.51 7.29 -5.94
CA CYS A 130 -2.03 6.06 -6.55
C CYS A 130 -0.94 5.00 -6.57
N MET A 131 -1.34 3.75 -6.30
CA MET A 131 -0.45 2.61 -6.22
C MET A 131 -0.97 1.46 -7.08
N ARG A 132 -0.14 1.03 -8.03
CA ARG A 132 -0.44 -0.11 -8.91
C ARG A 132 0.50 -1.26 -8.59
N GLU A 133 -0.07 -2.44 -8.38
CA GLU A 133 0.71 -3.66 -8.20
C GLU A 133 0.99 -4.31 -9.56
N VAL A 134 2.25 -4.58 -9.83
CA VAL A 134 2.72 -5.33 -11.01
C VAL A 134 3.46 -6.56 -10.51
N ARG A 135 3.21 -7.72 -11.11
CA ARG A 135 3.92 -8.96 -10.78
C ARG A 135 5.43 -8.80 -11.04
N ASP A 136 6.25 -9.19 -10.08
CA ASP A 136 7.70 -9.19 -10.15
C ASP A 136 8.25 -10.47 -9.49
N GLY A 137 8.25 -11.56 -10.26
CA GLY A 137 8.56 -12.89 -9.76
C GLY A 137 7.59 -13.33 -8.65
N ALA A 138 8.16 -13.66 -7.49
CA ALA A 138 7.39 -14.06 -6.30
C ALA A 138 6.84 -12.86 -5.50
N LEU A 139 7.29 -11.64 -5.80
CA LEU A 139 6.86 -10.42 -5.15
C LEU A 139 6.00 -9.59 -6.10
N LEU A 140 5.46 -8.51 -5.55
CA LEU A 140 4.80 -7.45 -6.30
C LEU A 140 5.69 -6.22 -6.30
N ARG A 141 5.72 -5.52 -7.42
CA ARG A 141 6.27 -4.17 -7.54
C ARG A 141 5.12 -3.18 -7.45
N MET A 142 5.16 -2.33 -6.45
CA MET A 142 4.17 -1.29 -6.18
C MET A 142 4.64 0.00 -6.86
N GLU A 143 4.11 0.27 -8.04
CA GLU A 143 4.36 1.51 -8.77
C GLU A 143 3.56 2.64 -8.15
N VAL A 144 4.23 3.71 -7.76
CA VAL A 144 3.61 4.89 -7.14
C VAL A 144 3.49 6.00 -8.16
N SER A 145 2.37 6.72 -8.12
CA SER A 145 2.19 8.00 -8.81
C SER A 145 1.52 9.01 -7.89
N ILE A 146 1.79 10.29 -8.13
CA ILE A 146 1.20 11.41 -7.40
C ILE A 146 0.60 12.37 -8.42
N ASP A 147 -0.71 12.62 -8.32
CA ASP A 147 -1.50 13.36 -9.31
C ASP A 147 -1.29 12.84 -10.74
N GLY A 148 -1.15 11.52 -10.87
CA GLY A 148 -0.90 10.84 -12.15
C GLY A 148 0.55 10.88 -12.64
N VAL A 149 1.44 11.63 -11.97
CA VAL A 149 2.87 11.65 -12.31
C VAL A 149 3.57 10.48 -11.62
N ALA A 150 4.21 9.60 -12.39
CA ALA A 150 4.96 8.47 -11.87
C ALA A 150 6.11 8.91 -10.95
N ARG A 151 6.31 8.17 -9.86
CA ARG A 151 7.36 8.39 -8.85
C ARG A 151 8.18 7.11 -8.70
N PRO A 152 9.04 6.78 -9.69
CA PRO A 152 9.82 5.55 -9.67
C PRO A 152 10.70 5.44 -8.42
N GLU A 153 11.17 6.55 -7.88
CA GLU A 153 11.93 6.63 -6.62
C GLU A 153 11.13 6.17 -5.38
N MET A 154 9.79 6.16 -5.47
CA MET A 154 8.88 5.69 -4.44
C MET A 154 8.38 4.26 -4.68
N THR A 155 8.87 3.58 -5.73
CA THR A 155 8.47 2.20 -6.01
C THR A 155 8.90 1.27 -4.89
N GLN A 156 7.97 0.45 -4.41
CA GLN A 156 8.19 -0.49 -3.30
C GLN A 156 7.98 -1.93 -3.76
N LYS A 157 8.44 -2.87 -2.93
CA LYS A 157 8.08 -4.29 -3.09
C LYS A 157 6.91 -4.62 -2.15
N ALA A 158 6.05 -5.54 -2.54
CA ALA A 158 4.98 -6.05 -1.69
C ALA A 158 4.89 -7.57 -1.72
N LEU A 159 4.26 -8.08 -0.67
CA LEU A 159 3.73 -9.43 -0.59
C LEU A 159 2.36 -9.38 0.10
N TRP A 160 1.38 -10.14 -0.39
CA TRP A 160 0.14 -10.37 0.33
C TRP A 160 0.27 -11.58 1.24
N VAL A 161 0.26 -11.34 2.55
CA VAL A 161 0.45 -12.36 3.59
C VAL A 161 -0.87 -12.64 4.30
N LYS A 162 -1.02 -13.84 4.85
CA LYS A 162 -2.12 -14.14 5.76
C LYS A 162 -1.81 -13.58 7.16
N PRO A 163 -2.82 -13.21 7.96
CA PRO A 163 -2.60 -12.80 9.35
C PRO A 163 -1.81 -13.81 10.18
N GLU A 164 -2.02 -15.11 9.94
CA GLU A 164 -1.36 -16.21 10.64
C GLU A 164 0.08 -16.51 10.18
N ASP A 165 0.57 -15.85 9.12
CA ASP A 165 1.94 -16.11 8.60
C ASP A 165 3.04 -15.59 9.54
N GLY A 166 2.69 -14.74 10.52
CA GLY A 166 3.58 -14.25 11.58
C GLY A 166 4.37 -13.00 11.22
N TYR A 167 3.99 -12.27 10.18
CA TYR A 167 4.66 -11.03 9.79
C TYR A 167 4.40 -9.89 10.77
N THR A 168 5.43 -9.10 11.09
CA THR A 168 5.35 -7.93 11.97
C THR A 168 5.99 -6.70 11.35
N VAL A 169 5.69 -5.51 11.90
CA VAL A 169 6.36 -4.27 11.49
C VAL A 169 7.64 -4.10 12.29
N ALA A 170 8.77 -4.26 11.64
CA ALA A 170 10.12 -4.17 12.21
C ALA A 170 11.16 -4.05 11.08
N PRO A 171 12.43 -3.71 11.40
CA PRO A 171 13.52 -3.66 10.42
C PRO A 171 13.85 -4.99 9.72
#